data_AF-A0A087BR35-F1
#
_entry.id   AF-A0A087BR35-F1
#
_cell.length_a   1.000
_cell.length_b   1.000
_cell.length_c   1.000
_cell.angle_alpha   90.00
_cell.angle_beta   90.00
_cell.angle_gamma   90.00
#
_symmetry.space_group_name_H-M   'P 1'
#
loop_
_entity.id
_entity.type
_entity.pdbx_description
1 polymer ?
#
loop_
_entity_poly.entity_id
_entity_poly.type
_entity_poly.pdbx_seq_one_letter_code
_entity_poly.pdbx_strand_id
1 'polypeptide(L)'
;MSGRFAPTPSGRMHIGNVYAMLAAWLSARSQPQGRIALRIEDIDTPRVVPDADRLIMDDLAWLGLDWDGDPVYQSRRDDLYREAFRTLRGDGGLGESRVFPCFCSRADIRAASAPQEGDGFSVYPGTCRRRWADDPDDVRLRLERGDRHAWRVAVPAVGHAGDDGDSGKNRSDGCDCCDVSGGNNGNTGDMGDSVTFQDRVFGPQRFVLSRDVGDAVVLRSDGLFSYQLAVVVDDLLMGVDDIVRGRDLLPSTALQMWIRRLLLDRGFGADAAGACPVATTAASAATPMYAHLLLVDDRAHRRLAKRERSYDLGMLRSDGVEPEQIIGYCAWMLGLCDDGESSARGERSEHDEGLGHGEKSALDESPTRQAMSERDQRIVHDDGEAERVESLPMSAHGEPRPMSAREALAAFSWEKVARVRRDHVLRDPAALGRIGRI
;
A
#
# COMPACT_ATOMS: atom_id res chain seq x y z
N MET A 1 -6.12 17.04 -6.99
CA MET A 1 -5.89 15.61 -6.71
C MET A 1 -7.23 14.92 -6.61
N SER A 2 -7.32 13.71 -7.14
CA SER A 2 -8.50 12.86 -7.15
C SER A 2 -8.15 11.55 -6.47
N GLY A 3 -8.62 11.40 -5.23
CA GLY A 3 -8.50 10.17 -4.46
C GLY A 3 -9.72 9.26 -4.60
N ARG A 4 -9.63 8.07 -4.00
CA ARG A 4 -10.79 7.21 -3.78
C ARG A 4 -10.69 6.43 -2.49
N PHE A 5 -11.84 6.12 -1.92
CA PHE A 5 -12.03 5.05 -0.96
C PHE A 5 -12.70 3.86 -1.64
N ALA A 6 -12.07 2.69 -1.53
CA ALA A 6 -12.47 1.51 -2.28
C ALA A 6 -12.75 0.28 -1.37
N PRO A 7 -13.85 0.27 -0.61
CA PRO A 7 -14.17 -0.84 0.29
C PRO A 7 -14.81 -2.03 -0.44
N THR A 8 -14.44 -3.25 -0.04
CA THR A 8 -15.19 -4.46 -0.38
C THR A 8 -16.42 -4.60 0.54
N PRO A 9 -17.66 -4.68 0.02
CA PRO A 9 -18.90 -4.74 0.82
C PRO A 9 -19.12 -6.13 1.42
N SER A 10 -18.31 -6.47 2.43
CA SER A 10 -18.25 -7.81 3.05
C SER A 10 -18.70 -7.81 4.51
N GLY A 11 -19.42 -6.76 4.90
CA GLY A 11 -19.85 -6.47 6.25
C GLY A 11 -19.80 -4.96 6.52
N ARG A 12 -20.16 -4.58 7.76
CA ARG A 12 -20.07 -3.20 8.23
C ARG A 12 -18.61 -2.74 8.34
N MET A 13 -18.37 -1.43 8.29
CA MET A 13 -17.02 -0.89 8.43
C MET A 13 -16.43 -1.22 9.80
N HIS A 14 -15.11 -1.46 9.83
CA HIS A 14 -14.33 -1.54 11.06
C HIS A 14 -13.34 -0.37 11.15
N ILE A 15 -12.69 -0.18 12.30
CA ILE A 15 -11.70 0.90 12.55
C ILE A 15 -10.67 1.01 11.42
N GLY A 16 -10.10 -0.10 10.95
CA GLY A 16 -9.16 -0.10 9.82
C GLY A 16 -9.74 0.49 8.51
N ASN A 17 -11.04 0.33 8.24
CA ASN A 17 -11.69 1.00 7.10
C ASN A 17 -11.79 2.50 7.33
N VAL A 18 -12.17 2.93 8.54
CA VAL A 18 -12.26 4.34 8.91
C VAL A 18 -10.89 5.02 8.84
N TYR A 19 -9.84 4.36 9.33
CA TYR A 19 -8.46 4.84 9.27
C TYR A 19 -8.00 5.06 7.82
N ALA A 20 -8.25 4.08 6.94
CA ALA A 20 -7.91 4.19 5.52
C ALA A 20 -8.73 5.28 4.81
N MET A 21 -10.05 5.33 5.06
CA MET A 21 -10.93 6.37 4.52
C MET A 21 -10.49 7.76 4.98
N LEU A 22 -10.29 7.95 6.29
CA LEU A 22 -9.89 9.24 6.86
C LEU A 22 -8.60 9.74 6.21
N ALA A 23 -7.57 8.91 6.12
CA ALA A 23 -6.31 9.32 5.49
C ALA A 23 -6.48 9.67 3.99
N ALA A 24 -7.27 8.90 3.24
CA ALA A 24 -7.59 9.20 1.84
C ALA A 24 -8.37 10.51 1.70
N TRP A 25 -9.35 10.72 2.59
CA TRP A 25 -10.20 11.90 2.64
C TRP A 25 -9.39 13.15 2.99
N LEU A 26 -8.53 13.07 4.01
CA LEU A 26 -7.63 14.16 4.39
C LEU A 26 -6.66 14.52 3.26
N SER A 27 -6.06 13.51 2.62
CA SER A 27 -5.17 13.72 1.48
C SER A 27 -5.86 14.48 0.35
N ALA A 28 -7.03 14.01 -0.08
CA ALA A 28 -7.82 14.65 -1.12
C ALA A 28 -8.26 16.06 -0.70
N ARG A 29 -8.96 16.20 0.43
CA ARG A 29 -9.57 17.46 0.89
C ARG A 29 -8.55 18.52 1.33
N SER A 30 -7.30 18.15 1.61
CA SER A 30 -6.22 19.11 1.87
C SER A 30 -5.82 19.93 0.64
N GLN A 31 -6.18 19.44 -0.55
CA GLN A 31 -5.83 20.08 -1.81
C GLN A 31 -6.98 20.98 -2.30
N PRO A 32 -6.67 22.15 -2.91
CA PRO A 32 -7.66 22.93 -3.62
C PRO A 32 -8.35 22.07 -4.69
N GLN A 33 -9.68 22.07 -4.70
CA GLN A 33 -10.50 21.27 -5.63
C GLN A 33 -10.26 19.76 -5.52
N GLY A 34 -9.72 19.30 -4.39
CA GLY A 34 -9.45 17.89 -4.14
C GLY A 34 -10.73 17.07 -4.06
N ARG A 35 -10.76 15.96 -4.80
CA ARG A 35 -11.93 15.09 -4.90
C ARG A 35 -11.66 13.72 -4.30
N ILE A 36 -12.69 13.10 -3.74
CA ILE A 36 -12.64 11.71 -3.28
C ILE A 36 -13.85 10.95 -3.81
N ALA A 37 -13.61 9.90 -4.59
CA ALA A 37 -14.66 9.01 -5.07
C ALA A 37 -14.90 7.84 -4.11
N LEU A 38 -16.13 7.35 -4.03
CA LEU A 38 -16.46 6.07 -3.40
C LEU A 38 -16.59 4.99 -4.47
N ARG A 39 -15.78 3.93 -4.36
CA ARG A 39 -15.85 2.76 -5.26
C ARG A 39 -16.11 1.48 -4.47
N ILE A 40 -17.28 0.88 -4.65
CA ILE A 40 -17.62 -0.40 -4.03
C ILE A 40 -16.96 -1.53 -4.82
N GLU A 41 -16.02 -2.25 -4.17
CA GLU A 41 -15.28 -3.37 -4.77
C GLU A 41 -16.05 -4.69 -4.62
N ASP A 42 -17.18 -4.80 -5.33
CA ASP A 42 -18.11 -5.94 -5.30
C ASP A 42 -17.89 -6.99 -6.41
N ILE A 43 -16.70 -6.98 -7.01
CA ILE A 43 -16.36 -7.87 -8.15
C ILE A 43 -16.32 -9.37 -7.76
N ASP A 44 -15.97 -9.69 -6.51
CA ASP A 44 -16.00 -11.06 -5.99
C ASP A 44 -17.34 -11.29 -5.28
N THR A 45 -18.41 -11.45 -6.08
CA THR A 45 -19.80 -11.58 -5.62
C THR A 45 -20.01 -12.55 -4.44
N PRO A 46 -19.33 -13.72 -4.36
CA PRO A 46 -19.47 -14.61 -3.21
C PRO A 46 -19.03 -14.02 -1.86
N ARG A 47 -18.25 -12.93 -1.85
CA ARG A 47 -17.83 -12.23 -0.63
C ARG A 47 -18.73 -11.05 -0.27
N VAL A 48 -19.69 -10.71 -1.14
CA VAL A 48 -20.58 -9.57 -0.93
C VAL A 48 -21.64 -9.95 0.08
N VAL A 49 -21.75 -9.15 1.13
CA VAL A 49 -22.82 -9.27 2.13
C VAL A 49 -23.96 -8.34 1.71
N PRO A 50 -25.22 -8.81 1.68
CA PRO A 50 -26.37 -7.97 1.37
C PRO A 50 -26.41 -6.70 2.22
N ASP A 51 -26.77 -5.57 1.60
CA ASP A 51 -26.88 -4.24 2.21
C ASP A 51 -25.60 -3.68 2.86
N ALA A 52 -24.45 -4.37 2.74
CA ALA A 52 -23.19 -3.90 3.32
C ALA A 52 -22.71 -2.59 2.66
N ASP A 53 -22.98 -2.39 1.37
CA ASP A 53 -22.76 -1.12 0.66
C ASP A 53 -23.54 0.04 1.30
N ARG A 54 -24.82 -0.17 1.62
CA ARG A 54 -25.67 0.82 2.31
C ARG A 54 -25.17 1.11 3.71
N LEU A 55 -24.77 0.08 4.46
CA LEU A 55 -24.21 0.23 5.80
C LEU A 55 -22.88 1.01 5.78
N ILE A 56 -22.01 0.74 4.80
CA ILE A 56 -20.77 1.52 4.60
C ILE A 56 -21.11 3.00 4.37
N MET A 57 -22.05 3.29 3.48
CA MET A 57 -22.46 4.68 3.19
C MET A 57 -23.09 5.37 4.41
N ASP A 58 -23.91 4.66 5.18
CA ASP A 58 -24.48 5.16 6.46
C ASP A 58 -23.38 5.48 7.48
N ASP A 59 -22.39 4.61 7.62
CA ASP A 59 -21.26 4.82 8.53
C ASP A 59 -20.40 6.02 8.12
N LEU A 60 -20.12 6.17 6.83
CA LEU A 60 -19.39 7.33 6.31
C LEU A 60 -20.14 8.64 6.57
N ALA A 61 -21.46 8.65 6.35
CA ALA A 61 -22.30 9.81 6.64
C ALA A 61 -22.30 10.15 8.14
N TRP A 62 -22.43 9.14 9.00
CA TRP A 62 -22.38 9.32 10.45
C TRP A 62 -21.02 9.85 10.95
N LEU A 63 -19.92 9.42 10.33
CA LEU A 63 -18.55 9.91 10.62
C LEU A 63 -18.24 11.30 10.07
N GLY A 64 -19.12 11.87 9.22
CA GLY A 64 -18.86 13.14 8.53
C GLY A 64 -17.79 13.04 7.42
N LEU A 65 -17.61 11.85 6.83
CA LEU A 65 -16.66 11.57 5.76
C LEU A 65 -17.39 11.46 4.42
N ASP A 66 -17.54 12.60 3.73
CA ASP A 66 -18.24 12.68 2.45
C ASP A 66 -17.43 12.14 1.26
N TRP A 67 -18.09 12.01 0.11
CA TRP A 67 -17.47 11.68 -1.18
C TRP A 67 -18.17 12.43 -2.33
N ASP A 68 -17.49 12.56 -3.46
CA ASP A 68 -17.97 13.30 -4.62
C ASP A 68 -18.63 12.40 -5.65
N GLY A 69 -19.83 12.77 -6.08
CA GLY A 69 -20.58 12.05 -7.11
C GLY A 69 -21.21 10.74 -6.62
N ASP A 70 -21.74 9.97 -7.56
CA ASP A 70 -22.39 8.70 -7.24
C ASP A 70 -21.35 7.60 -6.93
N PRO A 71 -21.65 6.68 -5.99
CA PRO A 71 -20.82 5.51 -5.76
C PRO A 71 -20.66 4.66 -7.03
N VAL A 72 -19.44 4.25 -7.31
CA VAL A 72 -19.11 3.38 -8.46
C VAL A 72 -19.07 1.93 -8.01
N TYR A 73 -19.70 1.02 -8.77
CA TYR A 73 -19.76 -0.41 -8.45
C TYR A 73 -18.97 -1.21 -9.49
N GLN A 74 -18.03 -2.05 -9.06
CA GLN A 74 -17.20 -2.85 -9.97
C GLN A 74 -18.01 -3.94 -10.69
N SER A 75 -19.04 -4.48 -10.04
CA SER A 75 -19.97 -5.45 -10.63
C SER A 75 -20.67 -4.94 -11.90
N ARG A 76 -20.74 -3.63 -12.10
CA ARG A 76 -21.37 -2.97 -13.26
C ARG A 76 -20.37 -2.57 -14.36
N ARG A 77 -19.11 -3.00 -14.25
CA ARG A 77 -17.98 -2.50 -15.07
C ARG A 77 -17.24 -3.61 -15.82
N ASP A 78 -17.85 -4.79 -15.89
CA ASP A 78 -17.28 -5.96 -16.57
C ASP A 78 -16.85 -5.67 -18.01
N ASP A 79 -17.64 -4.90 -18.78
CA ASP A 79 -17.30 -4.54 -20.16
C ASP A 79 -15.98 -3.75 -20.26
N LEU A 80 -15.71 -2.85 -19.31
CA LEU A 80 -14.47 -2.07 -19.25
C LEU A 80 -13.27 -2.98 -18.93
N TYR A 81 -13.47 -3.98 -18.07
CA TYR A 81 -12.43 -4.97 -17.76
C TYR A 81 -12.17 -5.90 -18.94
N ARG A 82 -13.21 -6.29 -19.68
CA ARG A 82 -13.08 -7.06 -20.93
C ARG A 82 -12.34 -6.27 -22.00
N GLU A 83 -12.60 -4.98 -22.12
CA GLU A 83 -11.87 -4.10 -23.03
C GLU A 83 -10.40 -4.00 -22.66
N ALA A 84 -10.09 -3.70 -21.40
CA ALA A 84 -8.71 -3.66 -20.91
C ALA A 84 -7.97 -4.99 -21.12
N PHE A 85 -8.66 -6.11 -20.86
CA PHE A 85 -8.12 -7.44 -21.12
C PHE A 85 -7.85 -7.68 -22.61
N ARG A 86 -8.76 -7.29 -23.51
CA ARG A 86 -8.53 -7.33 -24.97
C ARG A 86 -7.32 -6.49 -25.35
N THR A 87 -7.15 -5.31 -24.79
CA THR A 87 -5.98 -4.45 -25.03
C THR A 87 -4.67 -5.10 -24.56
N LEU A 88 -4.66 -5.75 -23.39
CA LEU A 88 -3.49 -6.51 -22.91
C LEU A 88 -3.22 -7.75 -23.76
N ARG A 89 -4.26 -8.41 -24.23
CA ARG A 89 -4.15 -9.58 -25.10
C ARG A 89 -3.59 -9.20 -26.47
N GLY A 90 -4.03 -8.06 -27.02
CA GLY A 90 -3.73 -7.66 -28.39
C GLY A 90 -4.41 -8.55 -29.43
N ASP A 91 -4.49 -8.05 -30.66
CA ASP A 91 -4.98 -8.81 -31.83
C ASP A 91 -3.84 -9.59 -32.53
N GLY A 92 -2.59 -9.33 -32.14
CA GLY A 92 -1.40 -9.99 -32.65
C GLY A 92 -1.26 -11.45 -32.20
N GLY A 93 -0.38 -12.19 -32.89
CA GLY A 93 -0.03 -13.57 -32.52
C GLY A 93 0.64 -13.66 -31.13
N LEU A 94 0.96 -14.89 -30.72
CA LEU A 94 1.42 -15.25 -29.38
C LEU A 94 2.62 -14.43 -28.84
N GLY A 95 3.43 -13.83 -29.72
CA GLY A 95 4.61 -13.02 -29.39
C GLY A 95 4.33 -11.58 -28.98
N GLU A 96 3.15 -11.03 -29.31
CA GLU A 96 2.79 -9.65 -28.95
C GLU A 96 1.89 -9.58 -27.71
N SER A 97 1.31 -10.71 -27.29
CA SER A 97 0.41 -10.71 -26.14
C SER A 97 1.15 -10.41 -24.83
N ARG A 98 0.55 -9.60 -23.95
CA ARG A 98 1.07 -9.35 -22.59
C ARG A 98 0.42 -10.23 -21.55
N VAL A 99 -0.53 -11.06 -21.97
CA VAL A 99 -1.19 -12.05 -21.13
C VAL A 99 -1.08 -13.43 -21.77
N PHE A 100 -1.07 -14.47 -20.94
CA PHE A 100 -1.01 -15.86 -21.42
C PHE A 100 -1.94 -16.75 -20.57
N PRO A 101 -2.50 -17.82 -21.15
CA PRO A 101 -3.31 -18.77 -20.41
C PRO A 101 -2.44 -19.66 -19.51
N CYS A 102 -2.94 -19.90 -18.31
CA CYS A 102 -2.34 -20.74 -17.29
C CYS A 102 -3.32 -21.83 -16.90
N PHE A 103 -2.90 -23.07 -17.06
CA PHE A 103 -3.68 -24.26 -16.76
C PHE A 103 -3.26 -24.94 -15.45
N CYS A 104 -2.32 -24.33 -14.71
CA CYS A 104 -1.86 -24.87 -13.44
C CYS A 104 -2.96 -24.74 -12.37
N SER A 105 -3.18 -25.81 -11.63
CA SER A 105 -3.95 -25.80 -10.40
C SER A 105 -3.16 -25.12 -9.27
N ARG A 106 -3.84 -24.78 -8.16
CA ARG A 106 -3.14 -24.30 -6.95
C ARG A 106 -2.17 -25.33 -6.39
N ALA A 107 -2.50 -26.63 -6.52
CA ALA A 107 -1.62 -27.71 -6.09
C ALA A 107 -0.36 -27.75 -6.95
N ASP A 108 -0.48 -27.61 -8.28
CA ASP A 108 0.67 -27.57 -9.19
C ASP A 108 1.60 -26.41 -8.89
N ILE A 109 1.04 -25.22 -8.61
CA ILE A 109 1.82 -24.03 -8.26
C ILE A 109 2.58 -24.25 -6.95
N ARG A 110 1.89 -24.75 -5.90
CA ARG A 110 2.52 -25.03 -4.61
C ARG A 110 3.59 -26.11 -4.69
N ALA A 111 3.38 -27.16 -5.50
CA ALA A 111 4.35 -28.23 -5.69
C ALA A 111 5.61 -27.75 -6.43
N ALA A 112 5.46 -26.77 -7.31
CA ALA A 112 6.57 -26.19 -8.07
C ALA A 112 7.27 -25.02 -7.35
N SER A 113 6.65 -24.43 -6.31
CA SER A 113 7.30 -23.49 -5.41
C SER A 113 8.05 -24.26 -4.31
N ALA A 114 9.37 -24.10 -4.20
CA ALA A 114 10.13 -24.69 -3.11
C ALA A 114 9.58 -24.23 -1.74
N PRO A 115 9.67 -25.05 -0.67
CA PRO A 115 9.27 -24.65 0.67
C PRO A 115 10.26 -23.57 1.17
N GLN A 116 9.97 -22.31 0.86
CA GLN A 116 10.59 -21.19 1.54
C GLN A 116 9.79 -20.97 2.83
N GLU A 117 10.44 -21.21 3.98
CA GLU A 117 9.93 -20.82 5.29
C GLU A 117 9.79 -19.29 5.31
N GLY A 118 8.57 -18.80 5.08
CA GLY A 118 8.29 -17.37 5.16
C GLY A 118 7.11 -16.92 4.32
N ASP A 119 6.09 -16.37 4.99
CA ASP A 119 5.20 -15.32 4.47
C ASP A 119 4.36 -15.57 3.20
N GLY A 120 3.91 -16.80 2.94
CA GLY A 120 2.60 -17.07 2.31
C GLY A 120 2.31 -16.55 0.88
N PHE A 121 3.22 -15.82 0.25
CA PHE A 121 3.13 -15.32 -1.13
C PHE A 121 3.97 -16.21 -2.05
N SER A 122 3.32 -17.11 -2.78
CA SER A 122 3.98 -17.94 -3.80
C SER A 122 4.00 -17.20 -5.13
N VAL A 123 5.19 -16.78 -5.54
CA VAL A 123 5.48 -16.27 -6.89
C VAL A 123 5.24 -17.42 -7.90
N TYR A 124 4.55 -17.11 -8.99
CA TYR A 124 4.21 -18.12 -9.99
C TYR A 124 5.49 -18.69 -10.64
N PRO A 125 5.67 -20.03 -10.70
CA PRO A 125 6.92 -20.67 -11.16
C PRO A 125 7.17 -20.58 -12.68
N GLY A 126 6.31 -19.90 -13.44
CA GLY A 126 6.46 -19.72 -14.88
C GLY A 126 6.12 -20.95 -15.73
N THR A 127 5.51 -22.00 -15.17
CA THR A 127 5.29 -23.30 -15.86
C THR A 127 4.55 -23.15 -17.21
N CYS A 128 3.35 -22.57 -17.21
CA CYS A 128 2.61 -22.30 -18.44
C CYS A 128 3.21 -21.14 -19.26
N ARG A 129 4.05 -20.28 -18.68
CA ARG A 129 4.73 -19.21 -19.43
C ARG A 129 5.81 -19.79 -20.34
N ARG A 130 6.61 -20.71 -19.81
CA ARG A 130 7.57 -21.50 -20.61
C ARG A 130 6.86 -22.34 -21.65
N ARG A 131 5.81 -23.06 -21.26
CA ARG A 131 5.00 -23.84 -22.23
C ARG A 131 4.45 -22.97 -23.36
N TRP A 132 3.96 -21.77 -23.05
CA TRP A 132 3.49 -20.83 -24.07
C TRP A 132 4.59 -20.41 -25.06
N ALA A 133 5.84 -20.31 -24.60
CA ALA A 133 6.99 -19.99 -25.45
C ALA A 133 7.52 -21.21 -26.23
N ASP A 134 7.61 -22.36 -25.56
CA ASP A 134 8.27 -23.57 -26.07
C ASP A 134 7.34 -24.42 -26.96
N ASP A 135 6.04 -24.47 -26.64
CA ASP A 135 5.02 -25.28 -27.33
C ASP A 135 3.70 -24.51 -27.48
N PRO A 136 3.66 -23.51 -28.38
CA PRO A 136 2.48 -22.69 -28.63
C PRO A 136 1.27 -23.48 -29.17
N ASP A 137 1.51 -24.58 -29.90
CA ASP A 137 0.46 -25.40 -30.49
C ASP A 137 -0.25 -26.26 -29.44
N ASP A 138 0.45 -26.83 -28.45
CA ASP A 138 -0.23 -27.48 -27.30
C ASP A 138 -1.16 -26.49 -26.61
N VAL A 139 -0.70 -25.27 -26.35
CA VAL A 139 -1.54 -24.29 -25.67
C VAL A 139 -2.78 -23.94 -26.51
N ARG A 140 -2.62 -23.74 -27.82
CA ARG A 140 -3.74 -23.50 -28.74
C ARG A 140 -4.74 -24.64 -28.72
N LEU A 141 -4.29 -25.89 -28.83
CA LEU A 141 -5.16 -27.08 -28.77
C LEU A 141 -5.92 -27.19 -27.46
N ARG A 142 -5.28 -26.84 -26.34
CA ARG A 142 -5.93 -26.84 -25.02
C ARG A 142 -6.99 -25.76 -24.88
N LEU A 143 -6.76 -24.58 -25.47
CA LEU A 143 -7.78 -23.54 -25.56
C LEU A 143 -8.95 -23.97 -26.45
N GLU A 144 -8.68 -24.55 -27.62
CA GLU A 144 -9.71 -25.07 -28.55
C GLU A 144 -10.56 -26.18 -27.93
N ARG A 145 -9.95 -27.05 -27.11
CA ARG A 145 -10.66 -28.09 -26.33
C ARG A 145 -11.51 -27.52 -25.19
N GLY A 146 -11.28 -26.27 -24.80
CA GLY A 146 -11.96 -25.65 -23.67
C GLY A 146 -11.41 -26.09 -22.29
N ASP A 147 -10.12 -26.43 -22.21
CA ASP A 147 -9.50 -26.73 -20.91
C ASP A 147 -9.66 -25.56 -19.95
N ARG A 148 -10.01 -25.85 -18.69
CA ARG A 148 -10.10 -24.82 -17.64
C ARG A 148 -8.75 -24.13 -17.45
N HIS A 149 -8.73 -22.81 -17.58
CA HIS A 149 -7.52 -21.99 -17.47
C HIS A 149 -7.83 -20.62 -16.87
N ALA A 150 -6.83 -19.99 -16.26
CA ALA A 150 -6.83 -18.56 -15.94
C ALA A 150 -5.96 -17.81 -16.95
N TRP A 151 -6.08 -16.49 -17.04
CA TRP A 151 -5.11 -15.67 -17.77
C TRP A 151 -4.22 -14.92 -16.80
N ARG A 152 -2.92 -14.90 -17.10
CA ARG A 152 -1.92 -14.18 -16.32
C ARG A 152 -1.31 -13.07 -17.14
N VAL A 153 -0.99 -11.94 -16.52
CA VAL A 153 -0.12 -10.91 -17.12
C VAL A 153 1.33 -11.34 -16.98
N ALA A 154 2.09 -11.21 -18.06
CA ALA A 154 3.52 -11.43 -18.06
C ALA A 154 4.25 -10.22 -17.47
N VAL A 155 5.04 -10.44 -16.43
CA VAL A 155 6.04 -9.45 -15.99
C VAL A 155 7.30 -9.57 -16.86
N PRO A 156 8.20 -8.56 -16.91
CA PRO A 156 9.47 -8.71 -17.62
C PRO A 156 10.21 -9.97 -17.18
N ALA A 157 10.96 -10.58 -18.11
CA ALA A 157 11.87 -11.64 -17.72
C ALA A 157 12.95 -11.05 -16.81
N VAL A 158 13.59 -11.89 -15.99
CA VAL A 158 14.77 -11.48 -15.22
C VAL A 158 15.76 -10.86 -16.19
N GLY A 159 15.92 -9.54 -16.15
CA GLY A 159 17.05 -8.91 -16.81
C GLY A 159 18.28 -9.47 -16.14
N HIS A 160 19.20 -10.07 -16.90
CA HIS A 160 20.56 -10.20 -16.39
C HIS A 160 20.98 -8.77 -16.06
N ALA A 161 20.99 -8.41 -14.77
CA ALA A 161 21.70 -7.24 -14.33
C ALA A 161 23.07 -7.37 -14.97
N GLY A 162 23.44 -6.39 -15.81
CA GLY A 162 24.79 -6.30 -16.30
C GLY A 162 25.71 -6.51 -15.11
N ASP A 163 26.58 -7.50 -15.25
CA ASP A 163 27.76 -7.63 -14.41
C ASP A 163 28.59 -6.36 -14.68
N ASP A 164 28.21 -5.26 -14.03
CA ASP A 164 29.04 -4.08 -13.91
C ASP A 164 30.20 -4.51 -13.01
N GLY A 165 31.16 -5.14 -13.66
CA GLY A 165 32.38 -5.65 -13.08
C GLY A 165 32.98 -4.59 -12.19
N ASP A 166 33.00 -4.90 -10.90
CA ASP A 166 33.90 -4.31 -9.92
C ASP A 166 35.32 -4.38 -10.47
N SER A 167 35.72 -3.27 -11.09
CA SER A 167 37.09 -2.96 -11.40
C SER A 167 37.40 -1.65 -10.70
N GLY A 168 37.70 -1.80 -9.41
CA GLY A 168 38.15 -0.74 -8.53
C GLY A 168 39.12 0.22 -9.21
N LYS A 169 38.72 1.48 -9.28
CA LYS A 169 39.63 2.62 -9.35
C LYS A 169 39.14 3.70 -8.41
N ASN A 170 39.88 3.83 -7.30
CA ASN A 170 39.95 4.99 -6.43
C ASN A 170 39.75 6.30 -7.22
N ARG A 171 38.71 7.05 -6.86
CA ARG A 171 38.76 8.52 -6.88
C ARG A 171 38.10 9.03 -5.62
N SER A 172 38.95 9.61 -4.77
CA SER A 172 38.59 10.49 -3.69
C SER A 172 37.90 11.75 -4.22
N ASP A 173 37.17 12.39 -3.30
CA ASP A 173 36.75 13.79 -3.31
C ASP A 173 35.48 14.16 -4.10
N GLY A 174 34.50 14.71 -3.37
CA GLY A 174 33.46 15.57 -3.93
C GLY A 174 32.03 15.11 -3.64
N CYS A 175 31.54 15.43 -2.45
CA CYS A 175 30.11 15.70 -2.25
C CYS A 175 29.77 16.95 -3.06
N ASP A 176 28.84 16.86 -4.02
CA ASP A 176 28.01 18.01 -4.34
C ASP A 176 26.63 17.59 -4.85
N CYS A 177 25.68 18.38 -4.43
CA CYS A 177 24.25 18.23 -4.57
C CYS A 177 23.82 18.64 -5.99
N CYS A 178 22.55 18.35 -6.33
CA CYS A 178 21.78 18.86 -7.48
C CYS A 178 22.21 18.45 -8.89
N ASP A 179 21.46 17.53 -9.50
CA ASP A 179 20.88 17.78 -10.83
C ASP A 179 19.67 16.86 -11.09
N VAL A 180 18.47 17.37 -10.89
CA VAL A 180 17.21 16.77 -11.36
C VAL A 180 16.92 17.40 -12.71
N SER A 181 17.52 16.83 -13.77
CA SER A 181 17.26 17.24 -15.14
C SER A 181 16.71 16.04 -15.92
N GLY A 182 15.46 16.20 -16.38
CA GLY A 182 14.69 15.18 -17.08
C GLY A 182 15.33 14.72 -18.38
N GLY A 183 15.23 13.41 -18.62
CA GLY A 183 15.59 12.77 -19.89
C GLY A 183 14.39 11.99 -20.42
N ASN A 184 13.70 12.59 -21.39
CA ASN A 184 12.66 11.98 -22.19
C ASN A 184 13.33 11.11 -23.27
N ASN A 185 13.25 9.78 -23.17
CA ASN A 185 13.71 8.88 -24.23
C ASN A 185 12.57 7.99 -24.69
N GLY A 186 11.95 8.38 -25.81
CA GLY A 186 11.28 7.44 -26.69
C GLY A 186 12.33 6.54 -27.33
N ASN A 187 12.36 5.27 -26.93
CA ASN A 187 12.99 4.20 -27.69
C ASN A 187 12.31 2.86 -27.36
N THR A 188 11.94 2.11 -28.40
CA THR A 188 11.47 0.73 -28.29
C THR A 188 12.67 -0.17 -27.98
N GLY A 189 12.89 -0.54 -26.72
CA GLY A 189 13.96 -1.46 -26.34
C GLY A 189 14.28 -1.41 -24.84
N ASP A 190 14.10 -2.57 -24.19
CA ASP A 190 14.48 -2.91 -22.82
C ASP A 190 13.80 -2.12 -21.67
N MET A 191 12.60 -2.57 -21.29
CA MET A 191 11.97 -2.15 -20.05
C MET A 191 12.62 -2.91 -18.89
N GLY A 192 13.31 -2.18 -18.01
CA GLY A 192 13.86 -2.76 -16.80
C GLY A 192 12.79 -3.51 -15.99
N ASP A 193 13.17 -4.66 -15.44
CA ASP A 193 12.33 -5.51 -14.60
C ASP A 193 11.98 -4.87 -13.23
N SER A 194 12.46 -3.66 -12.95
CA SER A 194 12.19 -2.97 -11.70
C SER A 194 11.19 -1.82 -11.83
N VAL A 195 10.23 -1.79 -10.91
CA VAL A 195 9.33 -0.65 -10.70
C VAL A 195 9.78 0.13 -9.48
N THR A 196 9.90 1.45 -9.63
CA THR A 196 10.19 2.39 -8.55
C THR A 196 9.06 3.40 -8.41
N PHE A 197 8.78 3.81 -7.17
CA PHE A 197 7.83 4.88 -6.90
C PHE A 197 8.14 5.56 -5.56
N GLN A 198 7.70 6.81 -5.43
CA GLN A 198 7.78 7.54 -4.18
C GLN A 198 6.51 7.29 -3.36
N ASP A 199 6.66 6.73 -2.16
CA ASP A 199 5.57 6.64 -1.18
C ASP A 199 5.64 7.80 -0.19
N ARG A 200 4.52 8.46 0.10
CA ARG A 200 4.50 9.60 1.02
C ARG A 200 4.80 9.22 2.48
N VAL A 201 4.55 7.99 2.88
CA VAL A 201 4.78 7.49 4.25
C VAL A 201 6.06 6.67 4.33
N PHE A 202 6.31 5.82 3.33
CA PHE A 202 7.44 4.90 3.32
C PHE A 202 8.67 5.38 2.55
N GLY A 203 8.59 6.52 1.85
CA GLY A 203 9.68 7.05 1.04
C GLY A 203 9.88 6.28 -0.27
N PRO A 204 11.07 6.37 -0.91
CA PRO A 204 11.37 5.67 -2.15
C PRO A 204 11.20 4.15 -2.01
N GLN A 205 10.42 3.54 -2.89
CA GLN A 205 10.20 2.09 -2.97
C GLN A 205 10.75 1.54 -4.28
N ARG A 206 11.24 0.30 -4.25
CA ARG A 206 11.73 -0.44 -5.43
C ARG A 206 11.32 -1.90 -5.32
N PHE A 207 10.75 -2.43 -6.40
CA PHE A 207 10.40 -3.84 -6.56
C PHE A 207 10.94 -4.36 -7.88
N VAL A 208 11.50 -5.57 -7.88
CA VAL A 208 11.88 -6.33 -9.08
C VAL A 208 10.71 -7.26 -9.41
N LEU A 209 10.01 -7.01 -10.51
CA LEU A 209 8.74 -7.67 -10.82
C LEU A 209 8.91 -9.19 -10.95
N SER A 210 9.94 -9.67 -11.64
CA SER A 210 10.19 -11.11 -11.80
C SER A 210 10.44 -11.86 -10.48
N ARG A 211 11.07 -11.18 -9.51
CA ARG A 211 11.47 -11.77 -8.21
C ARG A 211 10.41 -11.57 -7.14
N ASP A 212 9.89 -10.36 -7.01
CA ASP A 212 9.07 -9.93 -5.86
C ASP A 212 7.57 -10.14 -6.10
N VAL A 213 7.13 -10.33 -7.36
CA VAL A 213 5.70 -10.41 -7.71
C VAL A 213 5.39 -11.60 -8.63
N GLY A 214 6.08 -11.69 -9.77
CA GLY A 214 5.86 -12.68 -10.83
C GLY A 214 4.57 -12.49 -11.64
N ASP A 215 4.32 -13.46 -12.53
CA ASP A 215 3.15 -13.43 -13.42
C ASP A 215 1.84 -13.60 -12.63
N ALA A 216 1.04 -12.55 -12.57
CA ALA A 216 -0.18 -12.52 -11.76
C ALA A 216 -1.44 -12.82 -12.59
N VAL A 217 -2.43 -13.45 -11.97
CA VAL A 217 -3.74 -13.68 -12.61
C VAL A 217 -4.45 -12.35 -12.85
N VAL A 218 -4.95 -12.14 -14.07
CA VAL A 218 -5.80 -11.00 -14.45
C VAL A 218 -7.23 -11.42 -14.78
N LEU A 219 -7.44 -12.64 -15.27
CA LEU A 219 -8.75 -13.25 -15.46
C LEU A 219 -8.74 -14.65 -14.85
N ARG A 220 -9.63 -14.90 -13.89
CA ARG A 220 -9.75 -16.20 -13.23
C ARG A 220 -10.41 -17.22 -14.15
N SER A 221 -10.24 -18.49 -13.82
CA SER A 221 -10.86 -19.61 -14.56
C SER A 221 -12.38 -19.70 -14.45
N ASP A 222 -12.99 -18.98 -13.52
CA ASP A 222 -14.44 -18.82 -13.38
C ASP A 222 -14.97 -17.57 -14.09
N GLY A 223 -14.13 -16.86 -14.84
CA GLY A 223 -14.52 -15.69 -15.62
C GLY A 223 -14.49 -14.35 -14.87
N LEU A 224 -14.16 -14.34 -13.57
CA LEU A 224 -14.03 -13.09 -12.82
C LEU A 224 -12.66 -12.44 -13.04
N PHE A 225 -12.63 -11.13 -13.31
CA PHE A 225 -11.39 -10.37 -13.36
C PHE A 225 -10.77 -10.24 -11.96
N SER A 226 -9.45 -10.20 -11.91
CA SER A 226 -8.74 -10.07 -10.64
C SER A 226 -8.74 -8.61 -10.17
N TYR A 227 -8.60 -8.45 -8.85
CA TYR A 227 -8.36 -7.15 -8.21
C TYR A 227 -7.24 -6.35 -8.90
N GLN A 228 -6.18 -7.03 -9.36
CA GLN A 228 -5.01 -6.39 -9.97
C GLN A 228 -5.34 -5.69 -11.29
N LEU A 229 -6.26 -6.23 -12.09
CA LEU A 229 -6.71 -5.57 -13.32
C LEU A 229 -7.81 -4.54 -13.02
N ALA A 230 -8.83 -4.93 -12.26
CA ALA A 230 -10.01 -4.11 -12.03
C ALA A 230 -9.65 -2.75 -11.41
N VAL A 231 -8.79 -2.74 -10.38
CA VAL A 231 -8.35 -1.48 -9.73
C VAL A 231 -7.59 -0.57 -10.68
N VAL A 232 -6.72 -1.12 -11.53
CA VAL A 232 -5.95 -0.32 -12.48
C VAL A 232 -6.86 0.34 -13.51
N VAL A 233 -7.80 -0.43 -14.07
CA VAL A 233 -8.78 0.06 -15.04
C VAL A 233 -9.64 1.16 -14.42
N ASP A 234 -10.13 0.94 -13.20
CA ASP A 234 -11.00 1.90 -12.54
C ASP A 234 -10.24 3.16 -12.13
N ASP A 235 -9.04 3.04 -11.56
CA ASP A 235 -8.22 4.21 -11.19
C ASP A 235 -7.85 5.03 -12.43
N LEU A 236 -7.54 4.39 -13.56
CA LEU A 236 -7.32 5.07 -14.84
C LEU A 236 -8.56 5.83 -15.32
N LEU A 237 -9.71 5.14 -15.44
CA LEU A 237 -10.91 5.71 -16.05
C LEU A 237 -11.64 6.71 -15.14
N MET A 238 -11.47 6.60 -13.82
CA MET A 238 -12.00 7.56 -12.86
C MET A 238 -11.10 8.78 -12.66
N GLY A 239 -9.92 8.82 -13.30
CA GLY A 239 -8.94 9.89 -13.14
C GLY A 239 -8.37 9.97 -11.73
N VAL A 240 -8.21 8.83 -11.06
CA VAL A 240 -7.60 8.74 -9.73
C VAL A 240 -6.09 8.93 -9.87
N ASP A 241 -5.56 9.92 -9.15
CA ASP A 241 -4.14 10.23 -9.08
C ASP A 241 -3.58 10.23 -7.65
N ASP A 242 -4.42 10.05 -6.63
CA ASP A 242 -4.04 10.00 -5.22
C ASP A 242 -4.50 8.72 -4.52
N ILE A 243 -3.57 7.79 -4.29
CA ILE A 243 -3.86 6.43 -3.80
C ILE A 243 -3.36 6.27 -2.37
N VAL A 244 -4.31 6.27 -1.43
CA VAL A 244 -4.05 5.95 -0.02
C VAL A 244 -4.62 4.57 0.32
N ARG A 245 -3.81 3.68 0.89
CA ARG A 245 -4.22 2.29 1.23
C ARG A 245 -3.29 1.62 2.24
N GLY A 246 -3.61 0.42 2.71
CA GLY A 246 -2.78 -0.32 3.66
C GLY A 246 -1.46 -0.82 3.09
N ARG A 247 -0.42 -0.90 3.94
CA ARG A 247 0.96 -1.34 3.62
C ARG A 247 1.04 -2.73 3.00
N ASP A 248 0.09 -3.61 3.29
CA ASP A 248 0.03 -4.95 2.70
C ASP A 248 -0.11 -4.93 1.17
N LEU A 249 -0.54 -3.81 0.60
CA LEU A 249 -0.70 -3.63 -0.84
C LEU A 249 0.54 -3.03 -1.52
N LEU A 250 1.64 -2.81 -0.79
CA LEU A 250 2.89 -2.30 -1.37
C LEU A 250 3.39 -3.15 -2.56
N PRO A 251 3.53 -4.49 -2.46
CA PRO A 251 3.95 -5.31 -3.61
C PRO A 251 2.94 -5.27 -4.76
N SER A 252 1.64 -5.17 -4.46
CA SER A 252 0.60 -5.03 -5.49
C SER A 252 0.73 -3.72 -6.26
N THR A 253 1.27 -2.66 -5.63
CA THR A 253 1.52 -1.38 -6.31
C THR A 253 2.44 -1.53 -7.52
N ALA A 254 3.55 -2.26 -7.36
CA ALA A 254 4.50 -2.47 -8.45
C ALA A 254 3.84 -3.17 -9.65
N LEU A 255 3.07 -4.24 -9.39
CA LEU A 255 2.33 -4.95 -10.42
C LEU A 255 1.24 -4.08 -11.07
N GLN A 256 0.53 -3.28 -10.29
CA GLN A 256 -0.53 -2.42 -10.80
C GLN A 256 0.03 -1.30 -11.67
N MET A 257 1.18 -0.72 -11.30
CA MET A 257 1.90 0.23 -12.14
C MET A 257 2.37 -0.42 -13.45
N TRP A 258 2.83 -1.68 -13.40
CA TRP A 258 3.18 -2.45 -14.60
C TRP A 258 1.97 -2.66 -15.53
N ILE A 259 0.84 -3.15 -15.01
CA ILE A 259 -0.39 -3.32 -15.79
C ILE A 259 -0.86 -1.98 -16.37
N ARG A 260 -0.81 -0.90 -15.58
CA ARG A 260 -1.17 0.45 -16.01
C ARG A 260 -0.32 0.90 -17.19
N ARG A 261 0.99 0.69 -17.12
CA ARG A 261 1.92 1.01 -18.21
C ARG A 261 1.58 0.23 -19.48
N LEU A 262 1.36 -1.08 -19.36
CA LEU A 262 0.99 -1.93 -20.50
C LEU A 262 -0.31 -1.50 -21.17
N LEU A 263 -1.30 -1.06 -20.40
CA LEU A 263 -2.58 -0.54 -20.90
C LEU A 263 -2.37 0.79 -21.65
N LEU A 264 -1.66 1.74 -21.02
CA LEU A 264 -1.38 3.05 -21.61
C LEU A 264 -0.54 2.96 -22.89
N ASP A 265 0.48 2.10 -22.90
CA ASP A 265 1.34 1.87 -24.07
C ASP A 265 0.57 1.31 -25.27
N ARG A 266 -0.64 0.79 -25.03
CA ARG A 266 -1.57 0.31 -26.06
C ARG A 266 -2.79 1.19 -26.27
N GLY A 267 -2.73 2.43 -25.77
CA GLY A 267 -3.77 3.43 -25.99
C GLY A 267 -5.06 3.19 -25.20
N PHE A 268 -5.09 2.27 -24.22
CA PHE A 268 -6.25 2.12 -23.36
C PHE A 268 -6.52 3.41 -22.57
N GLY A 269 -7.76 3.88 -22.59
CA GLY A 269 -8.16 5.11 -21.88
C GLY A 269 -7.76 6.42 -22.56
N ALA A 270 -7.22 6.38 -23.79
CA ALA A 270 -6.89 7.60 -24.56
C ALA A 270 -8.13 8.49 -24.79
N ASP A 271 -9.29 7.89 -25.03
CA ASP A 271 -10.55 8.61 -25.21
C ASP A 271 -11.18 9.08 -23.88
N ALA A 272 -10.89 8.37 -22.78
CA ALA A 272 -11.37 8.73 -21.45
C ALA A 272 -10.74 10.04 -20.95
N ALA A 273 -9.54 10.40 -21.42
CA ALA A 273 -8.91 11.69 -21.14
C ALA A 273 -9.72 12.88 -21.71
N GLY A 274 -10.59 12.66 -22.70
CA GLY A 274 -11.47 13.69 -23.28
C GLY A 274 -12.89 13.73 -22.71
N ALA A 275 -13.37 12.64 -22.10
CA ALA A 275 -14.72 12.53 -21.52
C ALA A 275 -14.75 12.66 -19.99
N CYS A 276 -13.60 12.58 -19.32
CA CYS A 276 -13.50 12.82 -17.89
C CYS A 276 -13.55 14.34 -17.62
N PRO A 277 -14.43 14.84 -16.73
CA PRO A 277 -14.52 16.27 -16.40
C PRO A 277 -13.28 16.81 -15.68
N VAL A 278 -12.27 15.97 -15.47
CA VAL A 278 -10.98 16.31 -14.90
C VAL A 278 -9.98 16.32 -16.05
N ALA A 279 -9.39 17.48 -16.32
CA ALA A 279 -8.26 17.61 -17.23
C ALA A 279 -7.04 16.88 -16.66
N THR A 280 -7.02 15.55 -16.72
CA THR A 280 -5.82 14.76 -16.47
C THR A 280 -4.90 14.97 -17.66
N THR A 281 -3.82 15.72 -17.45
CA THR A 281 -2.70 15.71 -18.40
C THR A 281 -2.21 14.26 -18.53
N ALA A 282 -1.73 13.88 -19.71
CA ALA A 282 -1.16 12.55 -19.97
C ALA A 282 -0.08 12.14 -18.93
N ALA A 283 0.55 13.11 -18.27
CA ALA A 283 1.53 12.91 -17.20
C ALA A 283 0.90 12.47 -15.84
N SER A 284 -0.21 13.07 -15.40
CA SER A 284 -0.91 12.62 -14.16
C SER A 284 -1.58 11.25 -14.37
N ALA A 285 -2.10 11.03 -15.59
CA ALA A 285 -2.59 9.72 -16.02
C ALA A 285 -1.48 8.66 -16.16
N ALA A 286 -0.19 9.00 -16.02
CA ALA A 286 0.93 8.05 -16.10
C ALA A 286 1.49 7.65 -14.73
N THR A 287 1.50 8.55 -13.74
CA THR A 287 2.13 8.29 -12.42
C THR A 287 1.27 8.81 -11.26
N PRO A 288 0.43 7.96 -10.63
CA PRO A 288 -0.34 8.37 -9.46
C PRO A 288 0.58 8.43 -8.24
N MET A 289 0.21 9.28 -7.27
CA MET A 289 0.88 9.37 -5.99
C MET A 289 0.38 8.27 -5.04
N TYR A 290 1.29 7.68 -4.26
CA TYR A 290 0.95 6.62 -3.31
C TYR A 290 1.27 7.05 -1.88
N ALA A 291 0.40 6.64 -0.96
CA ALA A 291 0.67 6.63 0.46
C ALA A 291 0.17 5.31 1.04
N HIS A 292 1.09 4.53 1.60
CA HIS A 292 0.73 3.30 2.28
C HIS A 292 0.68 3.53 3.79
N LEU A 293 -0.40 3.11 4.44
CA LEU A 293 -0.63 3.26 5.87
C LEU A 293 -0.19 2.01 6.62
N LEU A 294 0.25 2.18 7.87
CA LEU A 294 0.52 1.04 8.75
C LEU A 294 -0.76 0.21 8.95
N LEU A 295 -0.59 -1.10 9.13
CA LEU A 295 -1.71 -1.96 9.46
C LEU A 295 -2.05 -1.80 10.94
N VAL A 296 -3.34 -1.89 11.26
CA VAL A 296 -3.83 -1.90 12.63
C VAL A 296 -3.81 -3.35 13.12
N ASP A 297 -2.96 -3.63 14.09
CA ASP A 297 -2.84 -4.94 14.75
C ASP A 297 -3.50 -4.90 16.13
N ASP A 298 -3.95 -6.05 16.62
CA ASP A 298 -4.43 -6.25 17.99
C ASP A 298 -3.25 -6.35 18.98
N ARG A 299 -3.55 -6.48 20.29
CA ARG A 299 -2.54 -6.62 21.36
C ARG A 299 -1.63 -7.85 21.20
N ALA A 300 -2.02 -8.83 20.39
CA ALA A 300 -1.27 -10.04 20.11
C ALA A 300 -0.50 -9.97 18.78
N HIS A 301 -0.35 -8.77 18.19
CA HIS A 301 0.21 -8.54 16.86
C HIS A 301 -0.52 -9.30 15.74
N ARG A 302 -1.78 -9.68 15.98
CA ARG A 302 -2.61 -10.26 14.95
C ARG A 302 -3.31 -9.11 14.27
N ARG A 303 -3.25 -9.09 12.94
CA ARG A 303 -4.01 -8.15 12.12
C ARG A 303 -5.45 -8.12 12.62
N LEU A 304 -6.00 -6.94 12.93
CA LEU A 304 -7.42 -6.76 13.24
C LEU A 304 -8.22 -7.24 12.04
N ALA A 305 -8.59 -8.52 12.07
CA ALA A 305 -9.25 -9.20 10.99
C ALA A 305 -10.75 -9.04 11.18
N LYS A 306 -11.50 -9.02 10.07
CA LYS A 306 -12.98 -9.02 10.02
C LYS A 306 -13.68 -10.09 10.87
N ARG A 307 -12.94 -11.05 11.44
CA ARG A 307 -13.47 -12.17 12.24
C ARG A 307 -13.74 -11.77 13.70
N GLU A 308 -13.02 -10.76 14.21
CA GLU A 308 -13.29 -10.20 15.53
C GLU A 308 -14.38 -9.12 15.38
N ARG A 309 -15.65 -9.55 15.44
CA ARG A 309 -16.84 -8.68 15.39
C ARG A 309 -16.86 -7.58 16.48
N SER A 310 -15.93 -7.62 17.43
CA SER A 310 -15.81 -6.70 18.56
C SER A 310 -15.43 -5.26 18.19
N TYR A 311 -15.16 -4.97 16.91
CA TYR A 311 -14.72 -3.62 16.46
C TYR A 311 -15.38 -3.16 15.15
N ASP A 312 -16.54 -3.69 14.80
CA ASP A 312 -17.36 -3.10 13.74
C ASP A 312 -18.09 -1.84 14.26
N LEU A 313 -18.40 -0.91 13.36
CA LEU A 313 -19.12 0.33 13.71
C LEU A 313 -20.56 0.08 14.17
N GLY A 314 -21.11 -1.12 13.94
CA GLY A 314 -22.36 -1.64 14.50
C GLY A 314 -22.35 -1.55 16.01
N MET A 315 -21.43 -2.32 16.56
CA MET A 315 -21.26 -2.48 17.98
C MET A 315 -20.80 -1.18 18.65
N LEU A 316 -19.83 -0.47 18.04
CA LEU A 316 -19.33 0.79 18.61
C LEU A 316 -20.44 1.85 18.72
N ARG A 317 -21.30 1.98 17.69
CA ARG A 317 -22.43 2.90 17.74
C ARG A 317 -23.49 2.48 18.74
N SER A 318 -23.78 1.18 18.88
CA SER A 318 -24.73 0.69 19.89
C SER A 318 -24.22 0.89 21.32
N ASP A 319 -22.91 0.90 21.50
CA ASP A 319 -22.25 1.14 22.79
C ASP A 319 -22.13 2.64 23.13
N GLY A 320 -22.69 3.52 22.28
CA GLY A 320 -22.71 4.97 22.50
C GLY A 320 -21.40 5.69 22.16
N VAL A 321 -20.53 5.08 21.35
CA VAL A 321 -19.34 5.76 20.84
C VAL A 321 -19.77 6.78 19.79
N GLU A 322 -19.35 8.03 19.97
CA GLU A 322 -19.64 9.17 19.10
C GLU A 322 -18.69 9.19 17.86
N PRO A 323 -19.05 9.88 16.76
CA PRO A 323 -18.20 9.88 15.57
C PRO A 323 -16.86 10.60 15.79
N GLU A 324 -16.84 11.68 16.55
CA GLU A 324 -15.62 12.45 16.87
C GLU A 324 -14.60 11.61 17.64
N GLN A 325 -15.08 10.69 18.45
CA GLN A 325 -14.28 9.77 19.23
C GLN A 325 -13.50 8.79 18.32
N ILE A 326 -14.17 8.27 17.28
CA ILE A 326 -13.55 7.38 16.30
C ILE A 326 -12.60 8.13 15.37
N ILE A 327 -13.02 9.29 14.87
CA ILE A 327 -12.16 10.13 14.02
C ILE A 327 -10.92 10.60 14.80
N GLY A 328 -11.08 11.02 16.05
CA GLY A 328 -10.00 11.36 16.97
C GLY A 328 -9.00 10.23 17.17
N TYR A 329 -9.49 9.00 17.38
CA TYR A 329 -8.63 7.83 17.48
C TYR A 329 -7.87 7.56 16.17
N CYS A 330 -8.54 7.59 15.03
CA CYS A 330 -7.89 7.40 13.73
C CYS A 330 -6.87 8.49 13.40
N ALA A 331 -7.15 9.75 13.74
CA ALA A 331 -6.23 10.86 13.54
C ALA A 331 -5.03 10.80 14.50
N TRP A 332 -5.23 10.33 15.73
CA TRP A 332 -4.13 10.00 16.63
C TRP A 332 -3.22 8.90 16.06
N MET A 333 -3.79 7.83 15.49
CA MET A 333 -3.02 6.81 14.77
C MET A 333 -2.28 7.35 13.53
N LEU A 334 -2.75 8.47 12.96
CA LEU A 334 -2.08 9.20 11.88
C LEU A 334 -1.04 10.22 12.41
N GLY A 335 -0.86 10.34 13.73
CA GLY A 335 0.07 11.30 14.33
C GLY A 335 -0.38 12.76 14.22
N LEU A 336 -1.70 13.01 14.13
CA LEU A 336 -2.26 14.35 13.93
C LEU A 336 -2.66 15.04 15.24
N CYS A 337 -2.66 14.32 16.35
CA CYS A 337 -2.85 14.90 17.68
C CYS A 337 -1.50 15.42 18.18
N ASP A 338 -1.37 16.74 18.32
CA ASP A 338 -0.18 17.34 18.91
C ASP A 338 -0.09 16.97 20.39
N ASP A 339 1.14 16.74 20.88
CA ASP A 339 1.42 16.75 22.31
C ASP A 339 1.06 18.14 22.81
N GLY A 340 0.19 18.24 23.82
CA GLY A 340 -0.11 19.50 24.47
C GLY A 340 1.11 20.02 25.21
N GLU A 341 2.11 20.55 24.50
CA GLU A 341 3.25 21.34 24.99
C GLU A 341 4.18 21.76 23.83
N SER A 342 3.77 22.76 23.03
CA SER A 342 4.76 23.57 22.29
C SER A 342 4.30 25.01 21.98
N SER A 343 3.30 25.53 22.71
CA SER A 343 2.91 26.94 22.59
C SER A 343 3.37 27.81 23.77
N ALA A 344 4.32 27.34 24.59
CA ALA A 344 4.86 28.08 25.74
C ALA A 344 6.39 27.97 25.86
N ARG A 345 7.12 28.26 24.79
CA ARG A 345 8.47 28.84 24.93
C ARG A 345 8.48 30.15 24.17
N GLY A 346 7.99 31.18 24.85
CA GLY A 346 8.18 32.56 24.44
C GLY A 346 9.67 32.85 24.25
N GLU A 347 9.96 33.49 23.13
CA GLU A 347 10.96 34.53 22.95
C GLU A 347 11.79 34.81 24.21
N ARG A 348 13.01 34.28 24.25
CA ARG A 348 14.11 34.95 24.94
C ARG A 348 15.08 35.46 23.90
N SER A 349 14.83 36.71 23.53
CA SER A 349 15.79 37.75 23.20
C SER A 349 17.24 37.34 23.40
N GLU A 350 17.98 37.27 22.30
CA GLU A 350 19.43 37.38 22.28
C GLU A 350 19.81 38.78 22.79
N HIS A 351 20.37 38.86 23.98
CA HIS A 351 21.23 39.95 24.40
C HIS A 351 22.38 39.34 25.21
N ASP A 352 23.53 39.28 24.52
CA ASP A 352 24.85 39.72 24.94
C ASP A 352 25.18 39.68 26.46
N GLU A 353 26.19 38.88 26.84
CA GLU A 353 27.47 39.37 27.39
C GLU A 353 28.42 38.18 27.71
N GLY A 354 29.61 38.20 27.10
CA GLY A 354 30.88 38.24 27.84
C GLY A 354 31.44 37.01 28.59
N LEU A 355 32.49 36.43 27.98
CA LEU A 355 33.80 36.06 28.58
C LEU A 355 33.92 34.86 29.56
N GLY A 356 34.90 33.98 29.26
CA GLY A 356 35.61 33.21 30.30
C GLY A 356 36.22 31.88 29.87
N HIS A 357 37.51 31.89 29.53
CA HIS A 357 38.37 30.73 29.28
C HIS A 357 38.48 29.73 30.43
N GLY A 358 38.79 28.46 30.12
CA GLY A 358 39.35 27.51 31.10
C GLY A 358 39.49 26.08 30.57
N GLU A 359 40.65 25.76 30.00
CA GLU A 359 41.14 24.40 29.73
C GLU A 359 41.17 23.53 31.00
N LYS A 360 40.96 22.22 30.86
CA LYS A 360 41.85 21.18 31.43
C LYS A 360 41.57 19.77 30.91
N SER A 361 42.69 19.07 30.76
CA SER A 361 42.98 17.75 30.20
C SER A 361 42.82 16.59 31.22
N ALA A 362 42.53 15.38 30.73
CA ALA A 362 43.12 14.07 31.12
C ALA A 362 42.27 12.94 30.47
N LEU A 363 42.74 12.17 29.47
CA LEU A 363 43.56 10.96 29.60
C LEU A 363 42.97 9.91 30.55
N ASP A 364 42.46 8.79 30.03
CA ASP A 364 42.99 7.45 30.36
C ASP A 364 42.44 6.36 29.41
N GLU A 365 43.19 5.26 29.36
CA GLU A 365 43.43 4.35 28.26
C GLU A 365 42.47 3.14 28.17
N SER A 366 42.42 2.55 26.97
CA SER A 366 41.88 1.20 26.71
C SER A 366 42.84 0.10 27.23
N PRO A 367 42.40 -1.16 27.34
CA PRO A 367 42.76 -2.06 26.25
C PRO A 367 41.70 -3.11 25.86
N THR A 368 41.73 -3.40 24.56
CA THR A 368 41.17 -4.53 23.80
C THR A 368 41.37 -5.92 24.41
N ARG A 369 40.41 -6.83 24.16
CA ARG A 369 40.70 -8.22 23.75
C ARG A 369 39.53 -8.86 22.98
N GLN A 370 39.88 -9.45 21.82
CA GLN A 370 39.06 -10.31 20.96
C GLN A 370 38.77 -11.67 21.61
N ALA A 371 37.67 -12.30 21.20
CA ALA A 371 37.63 -13.57 20.45
C ALA A 371 36.54 -14.58 20.89
N MET A 372 35.70 -14.92 19.90
CA MET A 372 35.33 -16.29 19.47
C MET A 372 34.32 -17.17 20.24
N SER A 373 33.41 -17.69 19.41
CA SER A 373 32.90 -19.07 19.26
C SER A 373 31.74 -19.61 20.10
N GLU A 374 30.70 -19.95 19.33
CA GLU A 374 30.00 -21.25 19.29
C GLU A 374 28.99 -21.63 20.39
N ARG A 375 27.75 -21.82 19.89
CA ARG A 375 26.81 -22.93 20.15
C ARG A 375 26.76 -23.47 21.58
N ASP A 376 25.61 -23.32 22.24
CA ASP A 376 24.80 -24.50 22.52
C ASP A 376 23.35 -24.18 22.90
N GLN A 377 22.47 -25.02 22.39
CA GLN A 377 21.05 -25.09 22.71
C GLN A 377 20.86 -25.68 24.11
N ARG A 378 20.21 -24.97 25.03
CA ARG A 378 19.50 -25.61 26.14
C ARG A 378 18.17 -24.91 26.41
N ILE A 379 17.11 -25.59 26.01
CA ILE A 379 15.77 -25.44 26.56
C ILE A 379 15.85 -25.86 28.02
N VAL A 380 15.57 -24.94 28.93
CA VAL A 380 15.24 -25.24 30.33
C VAL A 380 13.94 -24.50 30.62
N HIS A 381 12.89 -25.27 30.92
CA HIS A 381 11.73 -24.78 31.62
C HIS A 381 12.13 -24.53 33.07
N ASP A 382 11.97 -23.30 33.56
CA ASP A 382 11.94 -23.03 34.98
C ASP A 382 10.89 -21.96 35.30
N ASP A 383 10.13 -22.25 36.33
CA ASP A 383 8.98 -21.52 36.82
C ASP A 383 9.43 -20.40 37.76
N GLY A 384 9.00 -19.17 37.49
CA GLY A 384 8.79 -18.17 38.52
C GLY A 384 10.00 -17.37 38.99
N GLU A 385 10.35 -16.33 38.25
CA GLU A 385 10.72 -15.05 38.86
C GLU A 385 10.04 -13.91 38.11
N ALA A 386 9.30 -13.07 38.84
CA ALA A 386 8.72 -11.86 38.32
C ALA A 386 9.84 -10.85 38.04
N GLU A 387 10.46 -10.95 36.87
CA GLU A 387 11.32 -9.89 36.36
C GLU A 387 10.48 -8.61 36.22
N ARG A 388 10.88 -7.59 36.99
CA ARG A 388 10.45 -6.22 36.74
C ARG A 388 10.85 -5.88 35.32
N VAL A 389 9.88 -5.95 34.41
CA VAL A 389 9.99 -5.34 33.08
C VAL A 389 10.36 -3.89 33.32
N GLU A 390 11.61 -3.54 33.06
CA GLU A 390 12.04 -2.16 32.91
C GLU A 390 11.05 -1.49 31.97
N SER A 391 10.34 -0.50 32.51
CA SER A 391 9.35 0.29 31.80
C SER A 391 9.99 0.91 30.56
N LEU A 392 9.79 0.29 29.41
CA LEU A 392 10.03 0.90 28.11
C LEU A 392 9.35 2.27 28.10
N PRO A 393 10.03 3.34 27.66
CA PRO A 393 9.51 4.69 27.76
C PRO A 393 8.12 4.76 27.10
N MET A 394 7.15 5.28 27.87
CA MET A 394 5.85 5.67 27.34
C MET A 394 6.08 6.64 26.18
N SER A 395 5.44 6.35 25.07
CA SER A 395 5.71 6.96 23.78
C SER A 395 5.30 8.42 23.67
N ALA A 396 6.10 9.18 22.93
CA ALA A 396 6.04 10.63 22.71
C ALA A 396 4.87 11.14 21.84
N HIS A 397 3.70 10.51 21.91
CA HIS A 397 2.48 10.98 21.27
C HIS A 397 1.37 10.87 22.30
N GLY A 398 0.77 12.01 22.68
CA GLY A 398 -0.25 12.15 23.72
C GLY A 398 -1.47 11.22 23.56
N GLU A 399 -2.46 11.32 24.44
CA GLU A 399 -3.64 10.44 24.38
C GLU A 399 -4.61 10.81 23.22
N PRO A 400 -5.35 9.84 22.66
CA PRO A 400 -6.37 10.15 21.65
C PRO A 400 -7.45 11.04 22.26
N ARG A 401 -7.80 12.11 21.57
CA ARG A 401 -8.89 13.03 21.94
C ARG A 401 -9.99 13.03 20.87
N PRO A 402 -11.27 13.22 21.23
CA PRO A 402 -12.33 13.41 20.26
C PRO A 402 -12.01 14.56 19.30
N MET A 403 -12.27 14.35 18.01
CA MET A 403 -12.00 15.31 16.95
C MET A 403 -12.93 15.06 15.77
N SER A 404 -13.50 16.12 15.19
CA SER A 404 -14.25 16.05 13.95
C SER A 404 -13.34 15.83 12.73
N ALA A 405 -13.89 15.36 11.60
CA ALA A 405 -13.13 15.21 10.36
C ALA A 405 -12.52 16.54 9.88
N ARG A 406 -13.20 17.67 10.13
CA ARG A 406 -12.71 19.01 9.77
C ARG A 406 -11.54 19.47 10.63
N GLU A 407 -11.54 19.16 11.91
CA GLU A 407 -10.39 19.43 12.79
C GLU A 407 -9.19 18.56 12.42
N ALA A 408 -9.43 17.28 12.11
CA ALA A 408 -8.38 16.40 11.60
C ALA A 408 -7.78 16.94 10.29
N LEU A 409 -8.61 17.51 9.40
CA LEU A 409 -8.16 18.17 8.17
C LEU A 409 -7.27 19.38 8.44
N ALA A 410 -7.64 20.22 9.41
CA ALA A 410 -6.84 21.38 9.78
C ALA A 410 -5.46 20.99 10.35
N ALA A 411 -5.36 19.83 11.01
CA ALA A 411 -4.12 19.31 11.57
C ALA A 411 -3.27 18.48 10.58
N PHE A 412 -3.81 18.17 9.40
CA PHE A 412 -3.24 17.18 8.50
C PHE A 412 -1.97 17.67 7.79
N SER A 413 -0.93 16.83 7.84
CA SER A 413 0.24 16.91 6.96
C SER A 413 0.83 15.52 6.79
N TRP A 414 1.23 15.18 5.57
CA TRP A 414 1.95 13.93 5.28
C TRP A 414 3.26 13.81 6.06
N GLU A 415 3.90 14.91 6.44
CA GLU A 415 5.11 14.89 7.27
C GLU A 415 4.84 14.40 8.71
N LYS A 416 3.66 14.71 9.26
CA LYS A 416 3.25 14.19 10.57
C LYS A 416 2.95 12.70 10.47
N VAL A 417 2.19 12.28 9.45
CA VAL A 417 1.86 10.87 9.21
C VAL A 417 3.11 10.01 8.99
N ALA A 418 4.08 10.50 8.23
CA ALA A 418 5.33 9.79 7.96
C ALA A 418 6.23 9.64 9.21
N ARG A 419 6.11 10.53 10.21
CA ARG A 419 6.85 10.44 11.47
C ARG A 419 6.40 9.27 12.34
N VAL A 420 5.11 8.95 12.35
CA VAL A 420 4.55 7.81 13.13
C VAL A 420 5.29 6.50 12.84
N ARG A 421 5.73 6.30 11.58
CA ARG A 421 6.50 5.11 11.16
C ARG A 421 7.80 4.91 11.96
N ARG A 422 8.44 5.99 12.42
CA ARG A 422 9.72 5.90 13.13
C ARG A 422 9.57 5.38 14.54
N ASP A 423 8.38 5.53 15.14
CA ASP A 423 8.25 5.40 16.58
C ASP A 423 7.41 4.20 17.06
N HIS A 424 6.44 3.63 16.32
CA HIS A 424 5.50 2.65 16.95
C HIS A 424 5.00 1.44 16.12
N VAL A 425 4.93 0.29 16.82
CA VAL A 425 3.91 -0.76 16.68
C VAL A 425 2.64 -0.27 17.40
N LEU A 426 1.47 -0.37 16.77
CA LEU A 426 0.22 0.16 17.33
C LEU A 426 -0.12 -0.50 18.68
N ARG A 427 -0.16 0.34 19.73
CA ARG A 427 -0.46 -0.02 21.12
C ARG A 427 -1.95 0.18 21.41
N ASP A 428 -2.55 -0.91 21.88
CA ASP A 428 -3.73 -1.00 22.75
C ASP A 428 -5.14 -0.57 22.24
N PRO A 429 -6.00 -1.52 21.82
CA PRO A 429 -7.45 -1.34 21.60
C PRO A 429 -8.26 -0.90 22.83
N ALA A 430 -7.75 -1.04 24.07
CA ALA A 430 -8.40 -0.51 25.27
C ALA A 430 -8.34 1.03 25.36
N ALA A 431 -7.61 1.70 24.46
CA ALA A 431 -7.80 3.13 24.21
C ALA A 431 -9.22 3.41 23.69
N LEU A 432 -9.79 2.57 22.82
CA LEU A 432 -11.19 2.70 22.36
C LEU A 432 -12.20 2.49 23.50
N GLY A 433 -11.93 1.56 24.43
CA GLY A 433 -12.77 1.35 25.61
C GLY A 433 -12.72 2.48 26.64
N ARG A 434 -11.65 3.31 26.63
CA ARG A 434 -11.52 4.53 27.44
C ARG A 434 -12.21 5.74 26.80
N ILE A 435 -12.34 5.74 25.48
CA ILE A 435 -13.01 6.80 24.75
C ILE A 435 -14.51 6.86 25.12
N GLY A 436 -15.17 5.73 25.41
CA GLY A 436 -16.56 5.70 25.93
C GLY A 436 -16.76 6.07 27.41
N ARG A 437 -15.74 6.58 28.12
CA ARG A 437 -15.83 7.00 29.54
C ARG A 437 -15.10 8.32 29.81
N ILE A 438 -15.36 9.35 28.99
CA ILE A 438 -15.03 10.75 29.30
C ILE A 438 -16.32 11.54 29.43
#